data_AF-A0A422MRU2-F1
#
_entry.id   AF-A0A422MRU2-F1
#
_cell.length_a   1.000
_cell.length_b   1.000
_cell.length_c   1.000
_cell.angle_alpha   90.00
_cell.angle_beta   90.00
_cell.angle_gamma   90.00
#
_symmetry.space_group_name_H-M   'P 1'
#
loop_
_entity.id
_entity.type
_entity.pdbx_description
1 polymer ?
#
loop_
_entity_poly.entity_id
_entity_poly.type
_entity_poly.pdbx_seq_one_letter_code
_entity_poly.pdbx_strand_id
1 'polypeptide(L)'
;MHRRLRAAPFLPLLLLLLLVMHCAAVCRAAAGRRVFDDTVPRRGRRAAAVVREVPRRGQGAAQAYTVAAAVAAGGKSNEGWAPIRIEVSTKDLEDPTKYCTKEGESKPNFKGGTEVCAEQYVLTEERRSTLMDAVVPVAVQLHAERLLVQRVEGPLVVPAFTGTQGRCQHFTVPAEHRTTGVANADMVLYVAAGASYETWAVPCAFESNGRPVAGALHVSPFQQLSVMHSARAAAQAIAHALGFGVQQMRARGMLEDVPNVRGNRNPVTVVKSPATLEKTRAHYGCPDLNGMELLRINGGAVQPYWSPRNAKDELMSLLGGLTAGYYTALTMAAFEDLGYYKAVWGMAEPMAWGNNSGCDLLKSPCSEKSPTKYPRMFCDKKTDKTIRCTSNRQA
;
A
#
# COMPACT_ATOMS: atom_id res chain seq x y z
N MET A 1 26.41 -60.81 -0.06
CA MET A 1 25.24 -60.27 0.66
C MET A 1 25.34 -58.75 0.71
N HIS A 2 24.45 -58.06 -0.01
CA HIS A 2 24.42 -56.61 -0.15
C HIS A 2 23.96 -55.90 1.14
N ARG A 3 24.65 -54.82 1.53
CA ARG A 3 24.00 -53.70 2.24
C ARG A 3 24.50 -52.36 1.68
N ARG A 4 23.51 -51.54 1.34
CA ARG A 4 23.57 -50.32 0.54
C ARG A 4 24.03 -49.13 1.39
N LEU A 5 24.99 -48.37 0.88
CA LEU A 5 25.15 -46.94 1.17
C LEU A 5 24.07 -46.19 0.37
N ARG A 6 23.21 -45.41 1.05
CA ARG A 6 22.32 -44.45 0.39
C ARG A 6 22.97 -43.08 0.42
N ALA A 7 23.41 -42.62 -0.76
CA ALA A 7 23.60 -41.22 -1.07
C ALA A 7 22.23 -40.53 -1.17
N ALA A 8 22.10 -39.34 -0.60
CA ALA A 8 20.95 -38.46 -0.80
C ALA A 8 21.16 -37.63 -2.09
N PRO A 9 20.22 -37.60 -3.05
CA PRO A 9 20.39 -36.80 -4.25
C PRO A 9 19.73 -35.43 -4.14
N PHE A 10 20.52 -34.43 -4.52
CA PHE A 10 20.14 -33.09 -4.94
C PHE A 10 19.03 -33.16 -6.00
N LEU A 11 17.81 -32.71 -5.69
CA LEU A 11 16.73 -32.72 -6.69
C LEU A 11 15.56 -31.73 -6.53
N PRO A 12 15.63 -30.60 -5.79
CA PRO A 12 14.61 -29.56 -5.95
C PRO A 12 15.09 -28.31 -6.71
N LEU A 13 16.36 -28.21 -7.13
CA LEU A 13 16.89 -27.00 -7.78
C LEU A 13 16.76 -26.97 -9.33
N LEU A 14 16.52 -28.12 -9.98
CA LEU A 14 16.49 -28.19 -11.45
C LEU A 14 15.10 -27.90 -12.06
N LEU A 15 14.04 -27.84 -11.26
CA LEU A 15 12.66 -27.60 -11.72
C LEU A 15 12.24 -26.13 -11.72
N LEU A 16 12.98 -25.24 -11.05
CA LEU A 16 12.72 -23.79 -11.10
C LEU A 16 13.42 -23.07 -12.26
N LEU A 17 14.44 -23.67 -12.88
CA LEU A 17 15.24 -23.06 -13.95
C LEU A 17 14.69 -23.29 -15.37
N LEU A 18 13.69 -24.16 -15.56
CA LEU A 18 13.15 -24.51 -16.88
C LEU A 18 11.92 -23.71 -17.32
N LEU A 19 11.40 -22.79 -16.49
CA LEU A 19 10.24 -21.95 -16.83
C LEU A 19 10.58 -20.56 -17.40
N VAL A 20 11.86 -20.19 -17.49
CA VAL A 20 12.28 -18.83 -17.86
C VAL A 20 12.83 -18.72 -19.29
N MET A 21 13.05 -19.83 -20.01
CA MET A 21 13.82 -19.80 -21.26
C MET A 21 13.04 -20.07 -22.56
N HIS A 22 11.70 -20.06 -22.59
CA HIS A 22 10.95 -20.17 -23.84
C HIS A 22 9.80 -19.14 -23.89
N CYS A 23 10.09 -17.94 -24.41
CA CYS A 23 9.24 -17.20 -25.35
C CYS A 23 9.82 -15.81 -25.65
N ALA A 24 11.04 -15.77 -26.17
CA ALA A 24 11.49 -14.66 -27.01
C ALA A 24 11.37 -15.11 -28.46
N ALA A 25 10.22 -14.87 -29.10
CA ALA A 25 10.10 -14.94 -30.56
C ALA A 25 8.81 -14.24 -31.06
N VAL A 26 9.04 -13.09 -31.70
CA VAL A 26 8.35 -12.61 -32.93
C VAL A 26 6.92 -12.07 -32.79
N CYS A 27 6.85 -10.74 -32.85
CA CYS A 27 5.68 -9.97 -33.28
C CYS A 27 5.21 -10.37 -34.69
N ARG A 28 3.89 -10.50 -34.87
CA ARG A 28 3.22 -10.09 -36.11
C ARG A 28 1.89 -9.41 -35.77
N ALA A 29 1.75 -8.19 -36.25
CA ALA A 29 0.54 -7.39 -36.20
C ALA A 29 -0.54 -7.97 -37.12
N ALA A 30 -1.79 -7.98 -36.65
CA ALA A 30 -2.96 -8.11 -37.49
C ALA A 30 -3.99 -7.08 -37.01
N ALA A 31 -4.15 -6.02 -37.80
CA ALA A 31 -5.20 -5.03 -37.64
C ALA A 31 -6.55 -5.65 -38.02
N GLY A 32 -7.49 -5.67 -37.09
CA GLY A 32 -8.86 -6.10 -37.31
C GLY A 32 -9.83 -5.03 -36.83
N ARG A 33 -10.21 -4.11 -37.73
CA ARG A 33 -11.37 -3.22 -37.58
C ARG A 33 -12.62 -4.07 -37.38
N ARG A 34 -13.39 -3.84 -36.31
CA ARG A 34 -14.84 -4.13 -36.30
C ARG A 34 -15.60 -2.99 -35.66
N VAL A 35 -16.41 -2.39 -36.52
CA VAL A 35 -17.45 -1.40 -36.30
C VAL A 35 -18.59 -2.07 -35.51
N PHE A 36 -19.18 -1.37 -34.55
CA PHE A 36 -20.54 -1.66 -34.09
C PHE A 36 -21.34 -0.36 -34.22
N ASP A 37 -22.37 -0.44 -35.05
CA ASP A 37 -23.35 0.62 -35.29
C ASP A 37 -24.48 0.51 -34.27
N ASP A 38 -25.05 1.67 -33.97
CA ASP A 38 -26.01 1.96 -32.89
C ASP A 38 -27.40 1.31 -33.09
N THR A 39 -28.12 1.12 -31.97
CA THR A 39 -29.49 1.66 -31.76
C THR A 39 -30.04 1.31 -30.37
N VAL A 40 -30.19 2.33 -29.50
CA VAL A 40 -30.98 2.28 -28.26
C VAL A 40 -32.01 3.42 -28.29
N PRO A 41 -33.30 3.19 -27.95
CA PRO A 41 -34.29 4.26 -27.90
C PRO A 41 -34.15 5.14 -26.65
N ARG A 42 -34.30 6.46 -26.87
CA ARG A 42 -34.29 7.53 -25.85
C ARG A 42 -35.51 7.48 -24.92
N ARG A 43 -35.29 7.45 -23.59
CA ARG A 43 -35.82 8.40 -22.59
C ARG A 43 -35.39 8.03 -21.15
N GLY A 44 -34.80 8.99 -20.43
CA GLY A 44 -34.78 9.02 -18.95
C GLY A 44 -33.42 9.20 -18.27
N ARG A 45 -33.11 10.45 -17.84
CA ARG A 45 -31.96 10.94 -17.04
C ARG A 45 -30.56 10.90 -17.69
N ARG A 46 -30.01 12.10 -17.95
CA ARG A 46 -28.62 12.30 -18.36
C ARG A 46 -27.69 11.83 -17.25
N ALA A 47 -27.05 10.68 -17.44
CA ALA A 47 -25.81 10.36 -16.74
C ALA A 47 -24.75 11.35 -17.22
N ALA A 48 -24.09 12.07 -16.31
CA ALA A 48 -22.89 12.81 -16.62
C ALA A 48 -21.84 11.79 -17.09
N ALA A 49 -21.60 11.74 -18.40
CA ALA A 49 -20.49 10.99 -18.95
C ALA A 49 -19.19 11.67 -18.49
N VAL A 50 -18.56 11.11 -17.46
CA VAL A 50 -17.19 11.48 -17.11
C VAL A 50 -16.29 10.82 -18.16
N VAL A 51 -15.98 11.59 -19.20
CA VAL A 51 -14.93 11.21 -20.15
C VAL A 51 -13.62 11.21 -19.38
N ARG A 52 -13.04 10.03 -19.19
CA ARG A 52 -11.70 9.87 -18.67
C ARG A 52 -10.73 10.26 -19.79
N GLU A 53 -10.21 11.49 -19.72
CA GLU A 53 -9.08 11.85 -20.58
C GLU A 53 -7.87 10.97 -20.24
N VAL A 54 -7.25 10.40 -21.28
CA VAL A 54 -5.98 9.69 -21.16
C VAL A 54 -4.91 10.72 -20.78
N PRO A 55 -4.11 10.51 -19.72
CA PRO A 55 -3.13 11.50 -19.30
C PRO A 55 -2.14 11.80 -20.42
N ARG A 56 -2.12 13.04 -20.90
CA ARG A 56 -1.01 13.59 -21.67
C ARG A 56 0.08 14.03 -20.70
N ARG A 57 1.33 13.79 -21.09
CA ARG A 57 2.55 14.09 -20.31
C ARG A 57 2.50 15.54 -19.81
N GLY A 58 2.48 15.75 -18.50
CA GLY A 58 2.66 17.08 -17.88
C GLY A 58 1.45 17.73 -17.17
N GLN A 59 0.31 17.06 -16.98
CA GLN A 59 -0.90 17.69 -16.41
C GLN A 59 -1.38 17.16 -15.03
N GLY A 60 -0.48 16.57 -14.23
CA GLY A 60 -0.84 16.03 -12.90
C GLY A 60 -0.94 17.06 -11.77
N ALA A 61 -0.46 18.29 -11.94
CA ALA A 61 -0.41 19.28 -10.86
C ALA A 61 -1.68 20.15 -10.76
N ALA A 62 -2.29 20.52 -11.88
CA ALA A 62 -3.32 21.56 -11.92
C ALA A 62 -4.59 21.20 -11.12
N GLN A 63 -5.00 19.93 -11.10
CA GLN A 63 -6.20 19.49 -10.38
C GLN A 63 -6.01 19.48 -8.85
N ALA A 64 -4.83 19.10 -8.35
CA ALA A 64 -4.50 19.10 -6.92
C ALA A 64 -4.43 20.54 -6.36
N TYR A 65 -3.82 21.47 -7.11
CA TYR A 65 -3.82 22.90 -6.74
C TYR A 65 -5.23 23.49 -6.73
N THR A 66 -6.10 23.11 -7.67
CA THR A 66 -7.50 23.59 -7.66
C THR A 66 -8.34 23.01 -6.53
N VAL A 67 -8.06 21.80 -6.03
CA VAL A 67 -8.80 21.25 -4.87
C VAL A 67 -8.30 21.85 -3.56
N ALA A 68 -6.98 22.02 -3.38
CA ALA A 68 -6.44 22.76 -2.24
C ALA A 68 -6.94 24.22 -2.23
N ALA A 69 -7.02 24.85 -3.39
CA ALA A 69 -7.62 26.18 -3.54
C ALA A 69 -9.14 26.17 -3.38
N ALA A 70 -9.87 25.13 -3.78
CA ALA A 70 -11.32 25.03 -3.58
C ALA A 70 -11.69 24.74 -2.12
N VAL A 71 -10.88 23.99 -1.38
CA VAL A 71 -11.00 23.83 0.08
C VAL A 71 -10.64 25.14 0.79
N ALA A 72 -9.74 25.96 0.22
CA ALA A 72 -9.43 27.29 0.74
C ALA A 72 -10.46 28.38 0.33
N ALA A 73 -11.11 28.25 -0.82
CA ALA A 73 -11.96 29.29 -1.42
C ALA A 73 -13.47 29.00 -1.34
N GLY A 74 -13.87 27.79 -0.97
CA GLY A 74 -15.27 27.32 -1.00
C GLY A 74 -15.79 26.85 0.35
N GLY A 75 -16.03 27.80 1.26
CA GLY A 75 -16.77 27.58 2.50
C GLY A 75 -15.88 27.42 3.73
N LYS A 76 -16.08 28.34 4.69
CA LYS A 76 -15.57 28.35 6.08
C LYS A 76 -14.59 27.22 6.39
N SER A 77 -13.30 27.56 6.51
CA SER A 77 -12.24 26.68 7.00
C SER A 77 -12.75 25.73 8.08
N ASN A 78 -12.76 24.43 7.83
CA ASN A 78 -12.98 23.44 8.88
C ASN A 78 -11.82 23.57 9.88
N GLU A 79 -12.01 24.33 10.96
CA GLU A 79 -11.32 24.19 12.26
C GLU A 79 -9.81 23.86 12.21
N GLY A 80 -9.01 24.59 11.44
CA GLY A 80 -7.54 24.44 11.45
C GLY A 80 -6.96 23.17 10.80
N TRP A 81 -7.70 22.49 9.91
CA TRP A 81 -7.21 21.31 9.17
C TRP A 81 -6.61 21.69 7.82
N ALA A 82 -5.47 21.10 7.45
CA ALA A 82 -4.78 21.35 6.19
C ALA A 82 -4.04 20.10 5.64
N PRO A 83 -3.74 20.01 4.33
CA PRO A 83 -3.09 18.84 3.73
C PRO A 83 -1.73 18.53 4.37
N ILE A 84 -1.48 17.30 4.82
CA ILE A 84 -0.25 16.93 5.55
C ILE A 84 1.03 17.27 4.77
N ARG A 85 2.02 17.88 5.44
CA ARG A 85 3.39 18.06 4.93
C ARG A 85 4.27 16.95 5.46
N ILE A 86 4.72 16.06 4.58
CA ILE A 86 5.67 15.00 4.90
C ILE A 86 7.00 15.39 4.29
N GLU A 87 7.96 15.81 5.12
CA GLU A 87 9.32 16.11 4.70
C GLU A 87 10.15 14.84 4.66
N VAL A 88 10.95 14.66 3.61
CA VAL A 88 11.69 13.42 3.36
C VAL A 88 13.18 13.67 3.53
N SER A 89 13.83 12.86 4.37
CA SER A 89 15.29 12.81 4.50
C SER A 89 15.85 11.60 3.76
N THR A 90 16.69 11.85 2.76
CA THR A 90 17.35 10.84 1.91
C THR A 90 18.82 10.62 2.26
N LYS A 91 19.27 11.03 3.45
CA LYS A 91 20.69 10.94 3.84
C LYS A 91 21.28 9.53 3.73
N ASP A 92 20.51 8.49 4.04
CA ASP A 92 20.97 7.11 3.89
C ASP A 92 21.02 6.64 2.42
N LEU A 93 20.41 7.36 1.47
CA LEU A 93 20.55 7.12 0.02
C LEU A 93 21.71 7.91 -0.59
N GLU A 94 22.15 8.98 0.07
CA GLU A 94 23.29 9.80 -0.35
C GLU A 94 24.64 9.23 0.14
N ASP A 95 24.62 8.42 1.19
CA ASP A 95 25.82 7.81 1.80
C ASP A 95 26.11 6.41 1.20
N PRO A 96 27.17 6.22 0.40
CA PRO A 96 27.50 4.94 -0.22
C PRO A 96 27.86 3.85 0.80
N THR A 97 28.06 4.16 2.08
CA THR A 97 28.25 3.15 3.14
C THR A 97 26.94 2.49 3.59
N LYS A 98 25.79 3.06 3.21
CA LYS A 98 24.46 2.67 3.69
C LYS A 98 23.67 1.76 2.74
N TYR A 99 24.03 1.73 1.46
CA TYR A 99 23.37 0.90 0.45
C TYR A 99 24.39 0.13 -0.39
N CYS A 100 23.93 -0.92 -1.07
CA CYS A 100 24.78 -1.78 -1.89
C CYS A 100 25.15 -1.07 -3.19
N THR A 101 26.45 -0.84 -3.41
CA THR A 101 26.96 -0.22 -4.65
C THR A 101 27.46 -1.26 -5.64
N LYS A 102 27.85 -2.45 -5.14
CA LYS A 102 28.25 -3.61 -5.94
C LYS A 102 28.00 -4.91 -5.16
N GLU A 103 27.99 -6.02 -5.88
CA GLU A 103 27.87 -7.35 -5.30
C GLU A 103 29.06 -7.69 -4.38
N GLY A 104 28.81 -8.46 -3.32
CA GLY A 104 29.83 -8.93 -2.37
C GLY A 104 30.19 -7.95 -1.26
N GLU A 105 29.70 -6.72 -1.31
CA GLU A 105 29.85 -5.77 -0.19
C GLU A 105 29.03 -6.20 1.03
N SER A 106 29.39 -5.73 2.22
CA SER A 106 28.53 -5.84 3.42
C SER A 106 27.95 -4.47 3.74
N LYS A 107 26.62 -4.37 3.80
CA LYS A 107 25.89 -3.11 4.04
C LYS A 107 24.77 -3.30 5.07
N PRO A 108 24.32 -2.23 5.74
CA PRO A 108 23.23 -2.32 6.70
C PRO A 108 21.94 -2.86 6.08
N ASN A 109 21.21 -3.68 6.84
CA ASN A 109 19.86 -4.14 6.48
C ASN A 109 18.74 -3.29 7.14
N PHE A 110 19.13 -2.26 7.90
CA PHE A 110 18.24 -1.36 8.67
C PHE A 110 17.34 -2.08 9.70
N LYS A 111 17.71 -3.30 10.10
CA LYS A 111 17.05 -4.12 11.12
C LYS A 111 17.99 -4.48 12.29
N GLY A 112 19.14 -3.82 12.38
CA GLY A 112 20.15 -4.05 13.42
C GLY A 112 21.32 -4.92 13.01
N GLY A 113 21.41 -5.30 11.73
CA GLY A 113 22.52 -6.06 11.20
C GLY A 113 23.04 -5.52 9.86
N THR A 114 24.03 -6.24 9.34
CA THR A 114 24.55 -6.06 7.98
C THR A 114 24.32 -7.34 7.19
N GLU A 115 24.10 -7.21 5.89
CA GLU A 115 23.94 -8.34 4.97
C GLU A 115 24.91 -8.20 3.80
N VAL A 116 25.29 -9.35 3.24
CA VAL A 116 26.08 -9.37 2.01
C VAL A 116 25.19 -8.96 0.83
N CYS A 117 25.64 -7.98 0.07
CA CYS A 117 25.00 -7.47 -1.12
C CYS A 117 25.01 -8.55 -2.21
N ALA A 118 23.88 -9.20 -2.42
CA ALA A 118 23.61 -9.91 -3.66
C ALA A 118 23.42 -8.91 -4.82
N GLU A 119 23.62 -9.35 -6.06
CA GLU A 119 23.36 -8.54 -7.27
C GLU A 119 22.03 -7.79 -7.20
N GLN A 120 21.00 -8.49 -6.74
CA GLN A 120 19.63 -8.00 -6.64
C GLN A 120 19.41 -6.90 -5.58
N TYR A 121 20.38 -6.67 -4.68
CA TYR A 121 20.36 -5.57 -3.72
C TYR A 121 21.15 -4.35 -4.19
N VAL A 122 21.92 -4.47 -5.27
CA VAL A 122 22.70 -3.35 -5.81
C VAL A 122 21.77 -2.24 -6.26
N LEU A 123 21.89 -1.08 -5.61
CA LEU A 123 21.12 0.11 -5.95
C LEU A 123 21.89 0.92 -6.98
N THR A 124 21.57 0.69 -8.26
CA THR A 124 22.17 1.44 -9.37
C THR A 124 21.82 2.92 -9.29
N GLU A 125 22.63 3.77 -9.92
CA GLU A 125 22.39 5.22 -9.96
C GLU A 125 21.01 5.57 -10.54
N GLU A 126 20.63 4.92 -11.64
CA GLU A 126 19.32 5.08 -12.27
C GLU A 126 18.19 4.71 -11.30
N ARG A 127 18.32 3.60 -10.57
CA ARG A 127 17.29 3.15 -9.63
C ARG A 127 17.23 4.06 -8.41
N ARG A 128 18.38 4.54 -7.92
CA ARG A 128 18.47 5.52 -6.83
C ARG A 128 17.79 6.84 -7.19
N SER A 129 18.11 7.40 -8.36
CA SER A 129 17.44 8.61 -8.87
C SER A 129 15.94 8.34 -9.06
N THR A 130 15.55 7.22 -9.67
CA THR A 130 14.11 6.87 -9.79
C THR A 130 13.40 6.79 -8.44
N LEU A 131 14.08 6.26 -7.42
CA LEU A 131 13.54 6.18 -6.06
C LEU A 131 13.29 7.57 -5.48
N MET A 132 14.29 8.44 -5.55
CA MET A 132 14.29 9.79 -4.97
C MET A 132 13.40 10.77 -5.73
N ASP A 133 13.42 10.72 -7.07
CA ASP A 133 12.82 11.74 -7.93
C ASP A 133 11.40 11.38 -8.38
N ALA A 134 11.00 10.11 -8.29
CA ALA A 134 9.70 9.65 -8.77
C ALA A 134 8.94 8.81 -7.75
N VAL A 135 9.51 7.72 -7.23
CA VAL A 135 8.77 6.76 -6.40
C VAL A 135 8.34 7.35 -5.06
N VAL A 136 9.30 7.91 -4.29
CA VAL A 136 9.01 8.49 -2.97
C VAL A 136 8.11 9.74 -3.08
N PRO A 137 8.36 10.70 -3.99
CA PRO A 137 7.48 11.85 -4.15
C PRO A 137 6.04 11.48 -4.48
N VAL A 138 5.83 10.54 -5.42
CA VAL A 138 4.47 10.07 -5.77
C VAL A 138 3.80 9.38 -4.58
N ALA A 139 4.55 8.56 -3.83
CA ALA A 139 4.01 7.90 -2.65
C ALA A 139 3.60 8.89 -1.56
N VAL A 140 4.42 9.91 -1.28
CA VAL A 140 4.10 11.01 -0.35
C VAL A 140 2.87 11.77 -0.83
N GLN A 141 2.81 12.11 -2.11
CA GLN A 141 1.69 12.86 -2.70
C GLN A 141 0.36 12.10 -2.55
N LEU A 142 0.35 10.77 -2.70
CA LEU A 142 -0.87 9.98 -2.49
C LEU A 142 -1.47 10.18 -1.09
N HIS A 143 -0.64 10.33 -0.06
CA HIS A 143 -1.07 10.64 1.30
C HIS A 143 -1.44 12.12 1.48
N ALA A 144 -0.60 13.04 1.01
CA ALA A 144 -0.81 14.48 1.15
C ALA A 144 -2.13 14.96 0.54
N GLU A 145 -2.56 14.37 -0.57
CA GLU A 145 -3.83 14.70 -1.24
C GLU A 145 -5.07 14.12 -0.55
N ARG A 146 -4.90 13.15 0.35
CA ARG A 146 -6.00 12.38 0.96
C ARG A 146 -6.14 12.60 2.46
N LEU A 147 -5.10 13.07 3.13
CA LEU A 147 -5.04 13.25 4.57
C LEU A 147 -4.81 14.72 4.94
N LEU A 148 -5.73 15.26 5.72
CA LEU A 148 -5.58 16.54 6.40
C LEU A 148 -5.09 16.30 7.83
N VAL A 149 -4.33 17.25 8.36
CA VAL A 149 -3.83 17.30 9.73
C VAL A 149 -4.06 18.69 10.33
N GLN A 150 -4.13 18.76 11.65
CA GLN A 150 -3.82 20.01 12.37
C GLN A 150 -2.30 20.22 12.31
N ARG A 151 -1.86 21.34 11.75
CA ARG A 151 -0.42 21.59 11.50
C ARG A 151 0.40 21.53 12.78
N VAL A 152 1.64 21.06 12.67
CA VAL A 152 2.64 21.29 13.72
C VAL A 152 2.95 22.78 13.78
N GLU A 153 2.96 23.33 15.00
CA GLU A 153 3.34 24.73 15.24
C GLU A 153 4.87 24.86 15.28
N GLY A 154 5.40 25.77 14.46
CA GLY A 154 6.84 26.00 14.35
C GLY A 154 7.60 24.85 13.68
N PRO A 155 8.94 24.85 13.78
CA PRO A 155 9.77 23.77 13.26
C PRO A 155 9.56 22.46 14.05
N LEU A 156 9.39 21.35 13.33
CA LEU A 156 9.23 20.03 13.91
C LEU A 156 10.59 19.48 14.36
N VAL A 157 10.80 19.40 15.68
CA VAL A 157 12.01 18.83 16.27
C VAL A 157 11.85 17.31 16.42
N VAL A 158 12.75 16.56 15.80
CA VAL A 158 12.75 15.09 15.83
C VAL A 158 13.62 14.60 16.98
N PRO A 159 13.11 13.74 17.89
CA PRO A 159 13.91 13.23 19.00
C PRO A 159 15.05 12.33 18.51
N ALA A 160 16.08 12.16 19.33
CA ALA A 160 17.14 11.20 19.05
C ALA A 160 16.58 9.77 19.03
N PHE A 161 16.94 9.01 17.99
CA PHE A 161 16.66 7.57 17.93
C PHE A 161 17.77 6.79 18.64
N THR A 162 17.58 6.58 19.94
CA THR A 162 18.38 5.76 20.85
C THR A 162 18.12 4.25 20.69
N GLY A 163 18.88 3.43 21.42
CA GLY A 163 18.85 1.97 21.38
C GLY A 163 17.48 1.31 21.61
N THR A 164 16.52 2.04 22.19
CA THR A 164 15.19 1.54 22.54
C THR A 164 14.16 1.76 21.43
N GLN A 165 14.44 2.56 20.40
CA GLN A 165 13.50 2.91 19.32
C GLN A 165 13.47 1.90 18.16
N GLY A 166 13.76 0.62 18.45
CA GLY A 166 13.62 -0.48 17.50
C GLY A 166 14.41 -0.23 16.20
N ARG A 167 13.74 -0.29 15.05
CA ARG A 167 14.39 -0.11 13.74
C ARG A 167 14.81 1.34 13.46
N CYS A 168 14.17 2.32 14.09
CA CYS A 168 14.41 3.74 13.83
C CYS A 168 15.84 4.17 14.16
N GLN A 169 16.46 3.52 15.15
CA GLN A 169 17.84 3.81 15.57
C GLN A 169 18.88 3.61 14.47
N HIS A 170 18.55 2.88 13.40
CA HIS A 170 19.46 2.59 12.29
C HIS A 170 19.43 3.63 11.17
N PHE A 171 18.56 4.64 11.27
CA PHE A 171 18.40 5.69 10.26
C PHE A 171 19.24 6.92 10.61
N THR A 172 19.76 7.56 9.58
CA THR A 172 20.54 8.79 9.71
C THR A 172 19.60 9.97 9.88
N VAL A 173 19.62 10.58 11.07
CA VAL A 173 18.89 11.81 11.39
C VAL A 173 19.86 12.98 11.40
N PRO A 174 19.71 13.98 10.49
CA PRO A 174 20.52 15.19 10.49
C PRO A 174 20.52 15.89 11.86
N ALA A 175 21.65 16.52 12.20
CA ALA A 175 21.79 17.23 13.48
C ALA A 175 20.76 18.37 13.59
N GLU A 176 20.52 19.12 12.51
CA GLU A 176 19.51 20.19 12.48
C GLU A 176 18.09 19.70 12.80
N HIS A 177 17.72 18.48 12.41
CA HIS A 177 16.40 17.93 12.71
C HIS A 177 16.19 17.73 14.22
N ARG A 178 17.27 17.56 14.98
CA ARG A 178 17.26 17.36 16.44
C ARG A 178 17.39 18.66 17.23
N THR A 179 17.85 19.74 16.59
CA THR A 179 18.14 21.01 17.25
C THR A 179 17.17 22.09 16.81
N THR A 180 17.39 22.69 15.63
CA THR A 180 16.53 23.75 15.07
C THR A 180 15.17 23.22 14.61
N GLY A 181 15.09 21.93 14.29
CA GLY A 181 13.89 21.29 13.76
C GLY A 181 13.72 21.53 12.26
N VAL A 182 12.73 20.84 11.69
CA VAL A 182 12.38 20.91 10.27
C VAL A 182 11.24 21.89 10.07
N ALA A 183 11.49 22.98 9.35
CA ALA A 183 10.46 23.96 9.04
C ALA A 183 9.40 23.35 8.12
N ASN A 184 8.16 23.80 8.29
CA ASN A 184 7.03 23.41 7.44
C ASN A 184 6.77 21.89 7.34
N ALA A 185 7.16 21.10 8.34
CA ALA A 185 6.86 19.68 8.39
C ALA A 185 5.75 19.37 9.41
N ASP A 186 4.84 18.46 9.07
CA ASP A 186 3.94 17.82 10.05
C ASP A 186 4.38 16.38 10.36
N MET A 187 5.20 15.81 9.48
CA MET A 187 5.89 14.54 9.67
C MET A 187 7.26 14.60 8.96
N VAL A 188 8.29 13.98 9.55
CA VAL A 188 9.57 13.73 8.86
C VAL A 188 9.73 12.23 8.58
N LEU A 189 9.97 11.86 7.33
CA LEU A 189 10.19 10.49 6.88
C LEU A 189 11.66 10.26 6.51
N TYR A 190 12.33 9.35 7.20
CA TYR A 190 13.72 8.96 6.92
C TYR A 190 13.74 7.75 5.99
N VAL A 191 14.36 7.89 4.82
CA VAL A 191 14.31 6.88 3.75
C VAL A 191 15.67 6.23 3.54
N ALA A 192 15.67 4.90 3.44
CA ALA A 192 16.85 4.10 3.16
C ALA A 192 16.53 2.94 2.19
N ALA A 193 17.57 2.40 1.56
CA ALA A 193 17.47 1.25 0.66
C ALA A 193 18.73 0.36 0.80
N GLY A 194 18.87 -0.26 1.97
CA GLY A 194 20.00 -1.12 2.32
C GLY A 194 19.87 -2.54 1.78
N ALA A 195 20.70 -3.44 2.30
CA ALA A 195 20.77 -4.84 1.89
C ALA A 195 19.57 -5.66 2.43
N SER A 196 18.38 -5.44 1.86
CA SER A 196 17.17 -6.21 2.22
C SER A 196 16.15 -6.30 1.08
N TYR A 197 15.47 -7.44 1.00
CA TYR A 197 14.40 -7.68 0.03
C TYR A 197 13.04 -7.09 0.45
N GLU A 198 12.93 -6.55 1.67
CA GLU A 198 11.66 -6.07 2.21
C GLU A 198 11.51 -4.54 2.08
N THR A 199 10.32 -4.12 1.64
CA THR A 199 9.85 -2.74 1.78
C THR A 199 8.97 -2.65 3.03
N TRP A 200 9.31 -1.77 3.96
CA TRP A 200 8.58 -1.60 5.23
C TRP A 200 8.74 -0.19 5.76
N ALA A 201 7.79 0.27 6.57
CA ALA A 201 7.97 1.49 7.34
C ALA A 201 7.37 1.36 8.75
N VAL A 202 7.88 2.15 9.69
CA VAL A 202 7.43 2.19 11.08
C VAL A 202 7.37 3.63 11.59
N PRO A 203 6.45 3.95 12.52
CA PRO A 203 6.49 5.21 13.24
C PRO A 203 7.67 5.22 14.22
N CYS A 204 8.33 6.36 14.36
CA CYS A 204 9.55 6.55 15.15
C CYS A 204 9.42 7.59 16.26
N ALA A 205 8.52 8.55 16.11
CA ALA A 205 8.19 9.53 17.13
C ALA A 205 6.71 9.91 17.04
N PHE A 206 6.13 10.30 18.18
CA PHE A 206 4.71 10.62 18.30
C PHE A 206 4.53 11.94 19.05
N GLU A 207 3.47 12.65 18.71
CA GLU A 207 2.93 13.75 19.52
C GLU A 207 2.18 13.26 20.76
N SER A 208 1.83 14.19 21.65
CA SER A 208 1.04 13.93 22.86
C SER A 208 -0.33 13.31 22.56
N ASN A 209 -0.94 13.66 21.41
CA ASN A 209 -2.20 13.08 20.96
C ASN A 209 -2.02 11.66 20.39
N GLY A 210 -0.79 11.13 20.25
CA GLY A 210 -0.49 9.82 19.66
C GLY A 210 -0.31 9.81 18.13
N ARG A 211 -0.33 10.96 17.46
CA ARG A 211 -0.04 11.09 16.02
C ARG A 211 1.44 10.85 15.73
N PRO A 212 1.79 9.99 14.76
CA PRO A 212 3.18 9.87 14.30
C PRO A 212 3.68 11.16 13.65
N VAL A 213 4.83 11.65 14.09
CA VAL A 213 5.51 12.85 13.53
C VAL A 213 6.90 12.56 12.98
N ALA A 214 7.44 11.37 13.24
CA ALA A 214 8.60 10.88 12.52
C ALA A 214 8.38 9.41 12.14
N GLY A 215 8.89 9.01 10.99
CA GLY A 215 8.83 7.62 10.53
C GLY A 215 10.10 7.22 9.80
N ALA A 216 10.35 5.92 9.73
CA ALA A 216 11.45 5.34 8.99
C ALA A 216 10.88 4.42 7.90
N LEU A 217 11.36 4.59 6.66
CA LEU A 217 10.98 3.81 5.48
C LEU A 217 12.23 3.14 4.91
N HIS A 218 12.20 1.81 4.85
CA HIS A 218 13.13 1.05 4.04
C HIS A 218 12.45 0.63 2.74
N VAL A 219 13.06 0.92 1.60
CA VAL A 219 12.59 0.47 0.27
C VAL A 219 13.50 -0.60 -0.27
N SER A 220 12.94 -1.73 -0.71
CA SER A 220 13.76 -2.79 -1.27
C SER A 220 14.32 -2.42 -2.65
N PRO A 221 15.65 -2.54 -2.87
CA PRO A 221 16.25 -2.39 -4.20
C PRO A 221 15.83 -3.51 -5.17
N PHE A 222 15.43 -4.68 -4.64
CA PHE A 222 15.12 -5.88 -5.42
C PHE A 222 13.89 -5.74 -6.32
N GLN A 223 12.87 -5.03 -5.84
CA GLN A 223 11.60 -4.92 -6.56
C GLN A 223 11.77 -3.97 -7.76
N GLN A 224 12.14 -4.51 -8.92
CA GLN A 224 12.21 -3.79 -10.20
C GLN A 224 10.82 -3.60 -10.82
N LEU A 225 9.88 -3.12 -10.02
CA LEU A 225 8.54 -2.77 -10.48
C LEU A 225 8.59 -1.43 -11.24
N SER A 226 7.60 -1.21 -12.11
CA SER A 226 7.34 0.12 -12.69
C SER A 226 7.25 1.19 -11.59
N VAL A 227 7.50 2.46 -11.94
CA VAL A 227 7.36 3.59 -11.00
C VAL A 227 5.99 3.58 -10.30
N MET A 228 4.90 3.31 -11.04
CA MET A 228 3.55 3.26 -10.50
C MET A 228 3.41 2.23 -9.36
N HIS A 229 3.74 0.97 -9.62
CA HIS A 229 3.68 -0.10 -8.61
C HIS A 229 4.65 0.14 -7.45
N SER A 230 5.87 0.62 -7.74
CA SER A 230 6.86 0.97 -6.69
C SER A 230 6.31 2.07 -5.78
N ALA A 231 5.65 3.09 -6.33
CA ALA A 231 5.03 4.16 -5.56
C ALA A 231 3.85 3.66 -4.71
N ARG A 232 3.06 2.69 -5.19
CA ARG A 232 2.01 2.05 -4.39
C ARG A 232 2.56 1.23 -3.23
N ALA A 233 3.62 0.46 -3.47
CA ALA A 233 4.30 -0.29 -2.41
C ALA A 233 4.92 0.66 -1.36
N ALA A 234 5.55 1.75 -1.82
CA ALA A 234 6.07 2.78 -0.93
C ALA A 234 4.96 3.50 -0.16
N ALA A 235 3.84 3.84 -0.79
CA ALA A 235 2.69 4.45 -0.11
C ALA A 235 2.06 3.50 0.92
N GLN A 236 1.92 2.21 0.61
CA GLN A 236 1.48 1.20 1.57
C GLN A 236 2.41 1.16 2.79
N ALA A 237 3.72 1.19 2.57
CA ALA A 237 4.69 1.25 3.66
C ALA A 237 4.56 2.55 4.47
N ILE A 238 4.52 3.71 3.81
CA ILE A 238 4.35 5.03 4.46
C ILE A 238 3.07 5.07 5.30
N ALA A 239 1.99 4.41 4.87
CA ALA A 239 0.76 4.31 5.65
C ALA A 239 1.00 3.70 7.05
N HIS A 240 1.90 2.71 7.17
CA HIS A 240 2.30 2.17 8.47
C HIS A 240 3.08 3.18 9.31
N ALA A 241 4.00 3.93 8.70
CA ALA A 241 4.70 5.02 9.39
C ALA A 241 3.76 6.15 9.84
N LEU A 242 2.66 6.37 9.11
CA LEU A 242 1.58 7.29 9.47
C LEU A 242 0.60 6.74 10.53
N GLY A 243 0.79 5.50 10.99
CA GLY A 243 0.04 4.93 12.10
C GLY A 243 -1.05 3.92 11.72
N PHE A 244 -1.11 3.48 10.46
CA PHE A 244 -1.90 2.32 10.08
C PHE A 244 -1.28 1.05 10.68
N GLY A 245 -1.62 0.75 11.94
CA GLY A 245 -1.04 -0.33 12.71
C GLY A 245 -2.00 -0.89 13.75
N VAL A 246 -1.87 -2.19 14.04
CA VAL A 246 -2.76 -2.89 15.00
C VAL A 246 -2.68 -2.27 16.40
N GLN A 247 -1.48 -1.84 16.82
CA GLN A 247 -1.29 -1.20 18.13
C GLN A 247 -2.03 0.13 18.23
N GLN A 248 -1.92 0.96 17.20
CA GLN A 248 -2.59 2.26 17.11
C GLN A 248 -4.11 2.09 17.07
N MET A 249 -4.61 1.18 16.22
CA MET A 249 -6.04 0.88 16.15
C MET A 249 -6.59 0.34 17.48
N ARG A 250 -5.81 -0.50 18.19
CA ARG A 250 -6.18 -1.00 19.52
C ARG A 250 -6.22 0.12 20.56
N ALA A 251 -5.21 0.99 20.59
CA ALA A 251 -5.16 2.14 21.50
C ALA A 251 -6.34 3.10 21.29
N ARG A 252 -6.91 3.13 20.09
CA ARG A 252 -8.11 3.91 19.74
C ARG A 252 -9.42 3.14 19.88
N GLY A 253 -9.42 1.90 20.37
CA GLY A 253 -10.63 1.10 20.53
C GLY A 253 -11.34 0.76 19.22
N MET A 254 -10.61 0.78 18.10
CA MET A 254 -11.17 0.55 16.75
C MET A 254 -11.40 -0.92 16.43
N LEU A 255 -10.83 -1.84 17.21
CA LEU A 255 -10.81 -3.28 16.92
C LEU A 255 -11.88 -4.05 17.69
N GLU A 256 -12.44 -5.07 17.06
CA GLU A 256 -13.36 -6.04 17.67
C GLU A 256 -13.05 -7.45 17.15
N ASP A 257 -13.09 -8.46 18.00
CA ASP A 257 -12.96 -9.87 17.62
C ASP A 257 -14.35 -10.49 17.44
N VAL A 258 -14.71 -10.86 16.21
CA VAL A 258 -16.02 -11.43 15.88
C VAL A 258 -15.91 -12.96 15.75
N PRO A 259 -16.68 -13.74 16.53
CA PRO A 259 -16.65 -15.20 16.47
C PRO A 259 -17.39 -15.75 15.24
N ASN A 260 -17.08 -16.99 14.86
CA ASN A 260 -17.82 -17.78 13.87
C ASN A 260 -17.95 -17.14 12.46
N VAL A 261 -17.10 -16.17 12.12
CA VAL A 261 -17.09 -15.56 10.78
C VAL A 261 -16.77 -16.63 9.73
N ARG A 262 -17.74 -16.90 8.85
CA ARG A 262 -17.67 -17.95 7.81
C ARG A 262 -17.37 -19.35 8.38
N GLY A 263 -17.80 -19.65 9.61
CA GLY A 263 -17.53 -20.92 10.28
C GLY A 263 -16.09 -21.09 10.78
N ASN A 264 -15.31 -20.00 10.84
CA ASN A 264 -13.97 -20.04 11.42
C ASN A 264 -14.06 -20.24 12.95
N ARG A 265 -13.31 -21.21 13.47
CA ARG A 265 -13.22 -21.50 14.91
C ARG A 265 -12.52 -20.39 15.69
N ASN A 266 -11.55 -19.72 15.05
CA ASN A 266 -10.85 -18.60 15.64
C ASN A 266 -11.60 -17.29 15.34
N PRO A 267 -11.74 -16.38 16.32
CA PRO A 267 -12.32 -15.06 16.08
C PRO A 267 -11.57 -14.30 14.99
N VAL A 268 -12.32 -13.57 14.16
CA VAL A 268 -11.77 -12.69 13.13
C VAL A 268 -11.78 -11.26 13.67
N THR A 269 -10.61 -10.62 13.67
CA THR A 269 -10.48 -9.22 14.08
C THR A 269 -10.94 -8.29 12.97
N VAL A 270 -11.87 -7.40 13.29
CA VAL A 270 -12.40 -6.37 12.39
C VAL A 270 -12.10 -4.97 12.92
N VAL A 271 -12.00 -4.00 12.02
CA VAL A 271 -12.03 -2.58 12.33
C VAL A 271 -13.48 -2.10 12.30
N LYS A 272 -14.01 -1.79 13.47
CA LYS A 272 -15.44 -1.46 13.73
C LYS A 272 -15.71 0.03 13.92
N SER A 273 -14.68 0.87 13.79
CA SER A 273 -14.79 2.31 14.01
C SER A 273 -15.74 2.97 12.99
N PRO A 274 -16.39 4.10 13.35
CA PRO A 274 -17.58 4.59 12.65
C PRO A 274 -17.39 4.83 11.15
N ALA A 275 -16.35 5.57 10.74
CA ALA A 275 -16.14 5.86 9.33
C ALA A 275 -15.77 4.59 8.54
N THR A 276 -14.91 3.75 9.12
CA THR A 276 -14.46 2.51 8.49
C THR A 276 -15.63 1.56 8.30
N LEU A 277 -16.50 1.43 9.30
CA LEU A 277 -17.72 0.62 9.23
C LEU A 277 -18.67 1.14 8.15
N GLU A 278 -18.91 2.45 8.10
CA GLU A 278 -19.75 3.09 7.08
C GLU A 278 -19.24 2.80 5.67
N LYS A 279 -17.95 3.09 5.39
CA LYS A 279 -17.36 2.88 4.05
C LYS A 279 -17.28 1.40 3.68
N THR A 280 -17.10 0.52 4.65
CA THR A 280 -17.15 -0.94 4.45
C THR A 280 -18.54 -1.37 4.02
N ARG A 281 -19.59 -0.99 4.76
CA ARG A 281 -20.98 -1.33 4.42
C ARG A 281 -21.37 -0.81 3.04
N ALA A 282 -20.95 0.43 2.72
CA ALA A 282 -21.18 1.04 1.42
C ALA A 282 -20.46 0.29 0.29
N HIS A 283 -19.17 -0.06 0.46
CA HIS A 283 -18.38 -0.76 -0.56
C HIS A 283 -18.98 -2.12 -0.90
N TYR A 284 -19.40 -2.91 0.10
CA TYR A 284 -19.93 -4.25 -0.15
C TYR A 284 -21.45 -4.28 -0.39
N GLY A 285 -22.16 -3.17 -0.17
CA GLY A 285 -23.63 -3.14 -0.22
C GLY A 285 -24.27 -4.04 0.85
N CYS A 286 -23.70 -4.07 2.06
CA CYS A 286 -24.15 -4.94 3.14
C CYS A 286 -24.26 -4.15 4.46
N PRO A 287 -25.47 -3.79 4.93
CA PRO A 287 -25.66 -3.01 6.16
C PRO A 287 -25.35 -3.79 7.44
N ASP A 288 -25.42 -5.13 7.39
CA ASP A 288 -25.26 -6.00 8.57
C ASP A 288 -23.79 -6.29 8.95
N LEU A 289 -22.81 -5.61 8.33
CA LEU A 289 -21.40 -5.84 8.66
C LEU A 289 -21.06 -5.24 10.03
N ASN A 290 -20.12 -5.89 10.71
CA ASN A 290 -19.58 -5.46 12.00
C ASN A 290 -18.28 -4.66 11.86
N GLY A 291 -17.63 -4.72 10.70
CA GLY A 291 -16.38 -3.99 10.44
C GLY A 291 -15.63 -4.52 9.23
N MET A 292 -14.47 -3.90 8.95
CA MET A 292 -13.54 -4.35 7.91
C MET A 292 -12.55 -5.36 8.48
N GLU A 293 -12.45 -6.53 7.86
CA GLU A 293 -11.57 -7.61 8.35
C GLU A 293 -10.09 -7.30 8.15
N LEU A 294 -9.32 -7.46 9.22
CA LEU A 294 -7.86 -7.48 9.17
C LEU A 294 -7.35 -8.89 8.81
N LEU A 295 -6.17 -8.92 8.21
CA LEU A 295 -5.49 -10.15 7.86
C LEU A 295 -5.04 -10.89 9.12
N ARG A 296 -5.33 -12.19 9.16
CA ARG A 296 -4.72 -13.15 10.08
C ARG A 296 -4.20 -14.33 9.28
N ILE A 297 -2.89 -14.56 9.32
CA ILE A 297 -2.24 -15.66 8.59
C ILE A 297 -2.20 -16.88 9.50
N ASN A 298 -2.81 -17.99 9.07
CA ASN A 298 -2.73 -19.30 9.72
C ASN A 298 -2.99 -19.30 11.24
N GLY A 299 -3.94 -18.47 11.71
CA GLY A 299 -4.27 -18.37 13.14
C GLY A 299 -3.24 -17.64 14.01
N GLY A 300 -2.20 -17.06 13.40
CA GLY A 300 -1.19 -16.26 14.08
C GLY A 300 -1.68 -14.88 14.51
N ALA A 301 -0.73 -13.97 14.75
CA ALA A 301 -1.04 -12.59 15.12
C ALA A 301 -1.79 -11.85 14.01
N VAL A 302 -2.70 -10.96 14.41
CA VAL A 302 -3.36 -10.02 13.51
C VAL A 302 -2.31 -9.13 12.86
N GLN A 303 -2.38 -8.99 11.55
CA GLN A 303 -1.49 -8.17 10.75
C GLN A 303 -2.16 -6.83 10.42
N PRO A 304 -1.40 -5.73 10.28
CA PRO A 304 -1.92 -4.41 9.95
C PRO A 304 -2.28 -4.28 8.46
N TYR A 305 -2.97 -5.28 7.90
CA TYR A 305 -3.41 -5.27 6.50
C TYR A 305 -4.88 -5.64 6.44
N TRP A 306 -5.60 -5.11 5.48
CA TRP A 306 -6.91 -5.64 5.11
C TRP A 306 -6.79 -7.08 4.62
N SER A 307 -7.78 -7.90 4.94
CA SER A 307 -7.88 -9.26 4.41
C SER A 307 -7.88 -9.24 2.88
N PRO A 308 -6.88 -9.83 2.19
CA PRO A 308 -6.81 -9.80 0.72
C PRO A 308 -7.99 -10.50 0.06
N ARG A 309 -8.67 -11.41 0.77
CA ARG A 309 -9.93 -12.01 0.32
C ARG A 309 -10.98 -10.93 0.03
N ASN A 310 -11.07 -9.93 0.90
CA ASN A 310 -12.11 -8.91 0.87
C ASN A 310 -11.64 -7.65 0.13
N ALA A 311 -10.34 -7.37 0.12
CA ALA A 311 -9.75 -6.13 -0.40
C ALA A 311 -8.44 -6.38 -1.16
N LYS A 312 -8.42 -7.32 -2.12
CA LYS A 312 -7.20 -7.73 -2.85
C LYS A 312 -6.42 -6.56 -3.47
N ASP A 313 -7.15 -5.62 -4.08
CA ASP A 313 -6.58 -4.54 -4.90
C ASP A 313 -6.45 -3.22 -4.11
N GLU A 314 -6.66 -3.24 -2.78
CA GLU A 314 -6.61 -2.08 -1.89
C GLU A 314 -5.16 -1.80 -1.45
N LEU A 315 -4.82 -0.52 -1.22
CA LEU A 315 -3.49 -0.07 -0.79
C LEU A 315 -2.96 -0.83 0.43
N MET A 316 -3.77 -0.99 1.48
CA MET A 316 -3.42 -1.67 2.72
C MET A 316 -3.79 -3.15 2.71
N SER A 317 -4.00 -3.74 1.53
CA SER A 317 -3.98 -5.19 1.36
C SER A 317 -2.56 -5.71 1.44
N LEU A 318 -2.33 -6.92 1.98
CA LEU A 318 -0.99 -7.53 1.90
C LEU A 318 -0.46 -7.64 0.45
N LEU A 319 -1.37 -7.71 -0.53
CA LEU A 319 -1.04 -7.77 -1.95
C LEU A 319 -1.06 -6.39 -2.64
N GLY A 320 -1.35 -5.30 -1.92
CA GLY A 320 -1.62 -3.97 -2.47
C GLY A 320 -0.50 -3.44 -3.36
N GLY A 321 0.75 -3.47 -2.88
CA GLY A 321 1.93 -3.07 -3.66
C GLY A 321 2.26 -3.97 -4.86
N LEU A 322 1.68 -5.17 -4.94
CA LEU A 322 1.84 -6.11 -6.07
C LEU A 322 0.64 -6.12 -7.02
N THR A 323 -0.52 -5.68 -6.55
CA THR A 323 -1.76 -5.58 -7.32
C THR A 323 -1.97 -4.11 -7.71
N ALA A 324 -3.18 -3.58 -7.56
CA ALA A 324 -3.47 -2.20 -7.94
C ALA A 324 -3.04 -1.17 -6.90
N GLY A 325 -3.07 -1.54 -5.61
CA GLY A 325 -2.79 -0.64 -4.51
C GLY A 325 -3.71 0.59 -4.47
N TYR A 326 -5.01 0.42 -4.75
CA TYR A 326 -5.96 1.52 -4.76
C TYR A 326 -6.08 2.13 -3.36
N TYR A 327 -5.90 3.45 -3.27
CA TYR A 327 -6.11 4.22 -2.04
C TYR A 327 -7.60 4.50 -1.90
N THR A 328 -8.32 3.51 -1.35
CA THR A 328 -9.78 3.55 -1.31
C THR A 328 -10.31 4.30 -0.09
N ALA A 329 -11.63 4.48 -0.07
CA ALA A 329 -12.34 5.01 1.08
C ALA A 329 -12.15 4.14 2.35
N LEU A 330 -11.79 2.86 2.23
CA LEU A 330 -11.55 1.97 3.38
C LEU A 330 -10.33 2.44 4.19
N THR A 331 -9.19 2.63 3.52
CA THR A 331 -7.96 3.11 4.17
C THR A 331 -8.08 4.56 4.63
N MET A 332 -8.72 5.42 3.83
CA MET A 332 -8.99 6.82 4.23
C MET A 332 -9.85 6.88 5.50
N ALA A 333 -10.89 6.05 5.59
CA ALA A 333 -11.75 5.99 6.77
C ALA A 333 -11.02 5.49 8.02
N ALA A 334 -10.15 4.48 7.86
CA ALA A 334 -9.33 4.01 8.97
C ALA A 334 -8.37 5.11 9.48
N PHE A 335 -7.83 5.94 8.59
CA PHE A 335 -7.03 7.10 8.99
C PHE A 335 -7.86 8.18 9.71
N GLU A 336 -9.08 8.46 9.26
CA GLU A 336 -9.97 9.40 9.95
C GLU A 336 -10.34 8.89 11.36
N ASP A 337 -10.66 7.61 11.48
CA ASP A 337 -11.02 6.98 12.77
C ASP A 337 -9.84 6.86 13.76
N LEU A 338 -8.59 6.96 13.29
CA LEU A 338 -7.42 7.08 14.18
C LEU A 338 -7.46 8.40 14.99
N GLY A 339 -8.25 9.39 14.55
CA GLY A 339 -8.60 10.59 15.30
C GLY A 339 -7.62 11.75 15.16
N TYR A 340 -6.53 11.59 14.43
CA TYR A 340 -5.53 12.65 14.19
C TYR A 340 -5.36 13.04 12.71
N TYR A 341 -6.15 12.43 11.82
CA TYR A 341 -6.30 12.83 10.43
C TYR A 341 -7.77 13.12 10.11
N LYS A 342 -8.01 13.92 9.07
CA LYS A 342 -9.30 13.96 8.36
C LYS A 342 -9.08 13.50 6.92
N ALA A 343 -10.00 12.70 6.39
CA ALA A 343 -9.95 12.27 5.02
C ALA A 343 -10.49 13.35 4.07
N VAL A 344 -9.82 13.53 2.93
CA VAL A 344 -10.33 14.36 1.83
C VAL A 344 -11.31 13.53 1.00
N TRP A 345 -12.54 13.42 1.49
CA TRP A 345 -13.60 12.67 0.80
C TRP A 345 -13.77 13.15 -0.65
N GLY A 346 -13.95 12.20 -1.58
CA GLY A 346 -13.96 12.46 -3.03
C GLY A 346 -12.65 12.12 -3.76
N MET A 347 -11.52 12.04 -3.04
CA MET A 347 -10.22 11.60 -3.59
C MET A 347 -9.99 10.08 -3.51
N ALA A 348 -10.97 9.33 -2.99
CA ALA A 348 -10.93 7.88 -2.86
C ALA A 348 -10.93 7.21 -4.23
N GLU A 349 -10.00 6.28 -4.43
CA GLU A 349 -9.96 5.47 -5.64
C GLU A 349 -11.01 4.35 -5.59
N PRO A 350 -11.73 4.09 -6.69
CA PRO A 350 -12.71 3.01 -6.72
C PRO A 350 -12.00 1.66 -6.86
N MET A 351 -12.36 0.70 -6.00
CA MET A 351 -11.90 -0.69 -6.12
C MET A 351 -13.04 -1.57 -6.63
N ALA A 352 -12.81 -2.30 -7.73
CA ALA A 352 -13.83 -3.20 -8.30
C ALA A 352 -14.01 -4.49 -7.46
N TRP A 353 -12.96 -4.91 -6.77
CA TRP A 353 -12.94 -6.13 -5.94
C TRP A 353 -13.93 -6.01 -4.77
N GLY A 354 -14.90 -6.93 -4.71
CA GLY A 354 -15.93 -6.94 -3.66
C GLY A 354 -16.99 -5.85 -3.75
N ASN A 355 -16.89 -4.89 -4.68
CA ASN A 355 -17.85 -3.78 -4.76
C ASN A 355 -19.27 -4.29 -5.07
N ASN A 356 -20.23 -3.93 -4.22
CA ASN A 356 -21.64 -4.37 -4.26
C ASN A 356 -21.80 -5.89 -4.35
N SER A 357 -20.92 -6.66 -3.70
CA SER A 357 -21.03 -8.13 -3.67
C SER A 357 -22.17 -8.66 -2.80
N GLY A 358 -22.75 -7.82 -1.95
CA GLY A 358 -23.72 -8.21 -0.92
C GLY A 358 -23.08 -8.92 0.27
N CYS A 359 -23.90 -9.20 1.28
CA CYS A 359 -23.47 -9.77 2.56
C CYS A 359 -22.89 -11.18 2.45
N ASP A 360 -23.37 -11.97 1.49
CA ASP A 360 -22.99 -13.37 1.35
C ASP A 360 -21.49 -13.55 1.07
N LEU A 361 -20.85 -12.58 0.39
CA LEU A 361 -19.40 -12.65 0.18
C LEU A 361 -18.67 -12.70 1.51
N LEU A 362 -19.14 -11.97 2.52
CA LEU A 362 -18.44 -11.77 3.78
C LEU A 362 -18.89 -12.77 4.84
N LYS A 363 -20.17 -13.20 4.80
CA LYS A 363 -20.75 -14.14 5.76
C LYS A 363 -20.56 -15.61 5.40
N SER A 364 -20.42 -15.97 4.12
CA SER A 364 -20.26 -17.37 3.68
C SER A 364 -18.81 -17.73 3.32
N PRO A 365 -18.36 -18.97 3.61
CA PRO A 365 -17.07 -19.46 3.15
C PRO A 365 -17.04 -19.56 1.62
N CYS A 366 -15.82 -19.55 1.05
CA CYS A 366 -15.66 -19.87 -0.36
C CYS A 366 -16.10 -21.33 -0.60
N SER A 367 -16.75 -21.58 -1.73
CA SER A 367 -17.25 -22.90 -2.14
C SER A 367 -17.07 -23.09 -3.63
N GLU A 368 -17.36 -24.28 -4.15
CA GLU A 368 -17.34 -24.56 -5.59
C GLU A 368 -18.29 -23.66 -6.40
N LYS A 369 -19.29 -23.05 -5.76
CA LYS A 369 -20.22 -22.10 -6.38
C LYS A 369 -19.70 -20.65 -6.39
N SER A 370 -18.63 -20.35 -5.64
CA SER A 370 -18.08 -19.00 -5.53
C SER A 370 -17.64 -18.40 -6.87
N PRO A 371 -17.01 -19.14 -7.80
CA PRO A 371 -16.68 -18.61 -9.13
C PRO A 371 -17.92 -18.21 -9.94
N THR A 372 -19.00 -18.98 -9.86
CA THR A 372 -20.26 -18.64 -10.54
C THR A 372 -20.94 -17.43 -9.90
N LYS A 373 -20.91 -17.32 -8.56
CA LYS A 373 -21.54 -16.23 -7.82
C LYS A 373 -20.76 -14.91 -7.92
N TYR A 374 -19.42 -14.98 -7.92
CA TYR A 374 -18.52 -13.83 -8.01
C TYR A 374 -17.46 -14.03 -9.10
N PRO A 375 -17.86 -14.07 -10.39
CA PRO A 375 -16.97 -14.43 -11.51
C PRO A 375 -15.85 -13.40 -11.76
N ARG A 376 -16.00 -12.19 -11.22
CA ARG A 376 -14.97 -11.13 -11.28
C ARG A 376 -13.93 -11.23 -10.15
N MET A 377 -14.10 -12.17 -9.22
CA MET A 377 -13.23 -12.34 -8.04
C MET A 377 -12.60 -13.73 -7.97
N PHE A 378 -13.39 -14.79 -8.21
CA PHE A 378 -12.92 -16.17 -8.06
C PHE A 378 -12.94 -16.91 -9.40
N CYS A 379 -11.88 -17.67 -9.67
CA CYS A 379 -11.79 -18.57 -10.81
C CYS A 379 -12.22 -20.00 -10.44
N ASP A 380 -12.67 -20.77 -11.43
CA ASP A 380 -12.90 -22.20 -11.28
C ASP A 380 -11.69 -23.01 -11.80
N LYS A 381 -11.57 -24.27 -11.39
CA LYS A 381 -10.50 -25.17 -11.85
C LYS A 381 -10.60 -25.50 -13.36
N LYS A 382 -11.76 -25.29 -13.98
CA LYS A 382 -12.00 -25.60 -15.40
C LYS A 382 -11.41 -24.54 -16.32
N THR A 383 -11.25 -23.32 -15.81
CA THR A 383 -10.77 -22.13 -16.52
C THR A 383 -9.32 -21.77 -16.19
N ASP A 384 -8.65 -22.58 -15.36
CA ASP A 384 -7.27 -22.40 -14.90
C ASP A 384 -6.24 -22.32 -16.06
N LYS A 385 -6.57 -22.89 -17.22
CA LYS A 385 -5.72 -22.85 -18.43
C LYS A 385 -6.05 -21.70 -19.40
N THR A 386 -7.04 -20.86 -19.09
CA THR A 386 -7.42 -19.74 -19.96
C THR A 386 -6.70 -18.46 -19.54
N ILE A 387 -6.06 -17.78 -20.49
CA ILE A 387 -5.47 -16.46 -20.24
C ILE A 387 -6.59 -15.49 -19.90
N ARG A 388 -6.47 -14.82 -18.74
CA ARG A 388 -7.44 -13.85 -18.24
C ARG A 388 -6.70 -12.67 -17.63
N CYS A 389 -7.34 -11.51 -17.68
CA CYS A 389 -6.84 -10.34 -16.98
C CYS A 389 -7.03 -10.49 -15.47
N THR A 390 -6.12 -9.92 -14.70
CA THR A 390 -6.33 -9.64 -13.27
C THR A 390 -7.52 -8.69 -13.07
N SER A 391 -8.06 -8.64 -11.85
CA SER A 391 -9.20 -7.78 -11.48
C SER A 391 -8.96 -6.28 -11.75
N ASN A 392 -7.69 -5.86 -11.68
CA ASN A 392 -7.23 -4.50 -11.97
C ASN A 392 -6.80 -4.30 -13.44
N ARG A 393 -6.78 -5.36 -14.27
CA ARG A 393 -6.36 -5.38 -15.68
C ARG A 393 -4.94 -4.89 -15.93
N GLN A 394 -4.05 -5.08 -14.95
CA GLN A 394 -2.63 -4.71 -15.06
C GLN A 394 -1.73 -5.87 -15.49
N ALA A 395 -2.27 -7.10 -15.50
CA ALA A 395 -1.62 -8.30 -16.01
C ALA A 395 -2.62 -9.21 -16.71
#